data_AF-A0A5J4Q910-F1
#
_entry.id   AF-A0A5J4Q910-F1
#
_cell.length_a   1.000
_cell.length_b   1.000
_cell.length_c   1.000
_cell.angle_alpha   90.00
_cell.angle_beta   90.00
_cell.angle_gamma   90.00
#
_symmetry.space_group_name_H-M   'P 1'
#
loop_
_entity.id
_entity.type
_entity.pdbx_description
1 polymer ?
#
loop_
_entity_poly.entity_id
_entity_poly.type
_entity_poly.pdbx_seq_one_letter_code
_entity_poly.pdbx_strand_id
1 'polypeptide(L)'
;TNSDIGLVPPAPSKTTESSISDLTNDAPVIVDIATGKSKAYVFSTQEDLNDWMAIQDNVANLAIEDNLYIVNKQVTDQWWDGTDLKVLETEQPDMSNVITILGTATGNGNAITDISIDSNTLTSAKNATFVTTGFDQSITGMKTFTNTIISNGIQYSGYDNTSVFLAGGGVRAISDIVSTVDLTDYYNKTKTDELLGDKANSADLDNYY
;
A
#
# COMPACT_ATOMS: atom_id res chain seq x y z
N THR A 1 3.69 -55.56 -24.51
CA THR A 1 3.97 -54.12 -24.60
C THR A 1 3.78 -53.50 -23.24
N ASN A 2 4.89 -53.23 -22.54
CA ASN A 2 5.02 -52.14 -21.57
C ASN A 2 6.50 -52.06 -21.20
N SER A 3 7.18 -51.08 -21.78
CA SER A 3 8.56 -50.72 -21.48
C SER A 3 8.56 -49.84 -20.24
N ASP A 4 9.09 -50.37 -19.14
CA ASP A 4 9.29 -49.65 -17.89
C ASP A 4 10.48 -48.69 -18.07
N ILE A 5 10.20 -47.39 -18.15
CA ILE A 5 11.19 -46.32 -18.31
C ILE A 5 11.66 -45.94 -16.91
N GLY A 6 12.66 -46.67 -16.41
CA GLY A 6 13.32 -46.35 -15.15
C GLY A 6 14.00 -44.98 -15.24
N LEU A 7 13.44 -43.99 -14.56
CA LEU A 7 14.08 -42.69 -14.33
C LEU A 7 15.33 -42.90 -13.47
N VAL A 8 16.50 -42.71 -14.09
CA VAL A 8 17.78 -42.65 -13.39
C VAL A 8 17.81 -41.33 -12.60
N PRO A 9 18.03 -41.34 -11.28
CA PRO A 9 18.16 -40.11 -10.50
C PRO A 9 19.39 -39.31 -10.96
N PRO A 10 19.32 -37.97 -10.99
CA PRO A 10 20.46 -37.14 -11.38
C PRO A 10 21.63 -37.36 -10.42
N ALA A 11 22.84 -37.43 -10.99
CA ALA A 11 24.07 -37.55 -10.22
C ALA A 11 24.21 -36.38 -9.22
N PRO A 12 24.79 -36.59 -8.03
CA PRO A 12 25.02 -35.52 -7.08
C PRO A 12 25.89 -34.44 -7.71
N SER A 13 25.41 -33.19 -7.68
CA SER A 13 26.19 -32.00 -8.01
C SER A 13 27.44 -31.97 -7.13
N LYS A 14 28.62 -32.12 -7.73
CA LYS A 14 29.88 -31.86 -7.04
C LYS A 14 30.06 -30.34 -6.94
N THR A 15 29.49 -29.74 -5.91
CA THR A 15 29.89 -28.41 -5.48
C THR A 15 31.21 -28.56 -4.73
N THR A 16 32.33 -28.27 -5.38
CA THR A 16 33.62 -28.18 -4.70
C THR A 16 33.66 -26.87 -3.92
N GLU A 17 33.34 -26.93 -2.63
CA GLU A 17 33.60 -25.82 -1.71
C GLU A 17 35.12 -25.64 -1.59
N SER A 18 35.63 -24.44 -1.91
CA SER A 18 37.04 -24.11 -1.65
C SER A 18 37.27 -24.04 -0.14
N SER A 19 38.40 -24.60 0.31
CA SER A 19 38.72 -24.66 1.74
C SER A 19 39.33 -23.32 2.18
N ILE A 20 39.14 -22.91 3.44
CA ILE A 20 39.75 -21.67 3.99
C ILE A 20 41.30 -21.68 3.87
N SER A 21 41.91 -22.86 3.79
CA SER A 21 43.33 -23.04 3.49
C SER A 21 43.75 -22.51 2.12
N ASP A 22 42.83 -22.53 1.14
CA ASP A 22 43.09 -22.13 -0.24
C ASP A 22 43.22 -20.60 -0.32
N LEU A 23 42.36 -19.87 0.41
CA LEU A 23 42.44 -18.42 0.60
C LEU A 23 43.73 -17.94 1.29
N THR A 24 44.42 -18.82 2.01
CA THR A 24 45.67 -18.45 2.71
C THR A 24 46.86 -18.43 1.75
N ASN A 25 46.78 -19.18 0.64
CA ASN A 25 47.78 -19.15 -0.44
C ASN A 25 47.53 -17.99 -1.43
N ASP A 26 46.29 -17.49 -1.51
CA ASP A 26 45.90 -16.34 -2.36
C ASP A 26 46.12 -14.97 -1.68
N ALA A 27 46.58 -14.95 -0.43
CA ALA A 27 46.86 -13.72 0.31
C ALA A 27 47.80 -12.72 -0.40
N PRO A 28 48.83 -13.12 -1.19
CA PRO A 28 49.62 -12.17 -1.98
C PRO A 28 48.84 -11.64 -3.20
N VAL A 29 47.93 -12.42 -3.76
CA VAL A 29 47.12 -12.11 -4.95
C VAL A 29 46.07 -11.03 -4.60
N ILE A 30 45.41 -11.15 -3.45
CA ILE A 30 44.39 -10.20 -2.99
C ILE A 30 44.97 -8.81 -2.66
N VAL A 31 46.27 -8.70 -2.33
CA VAL A 31 46.93 -7.42 -2.00
C VAL A 31 47.17 -6.56 -3.25
N ASP A 32 47.39 -7.15 -4.42
CA ASP A 32 47.60 -6.39 -5.66
C ASP A 32 46.28 -5.80 -6.19
N ILE A 33 45.15 -6.50 -6.01
CA ILE A 33 43.78 -5.97 -6.24
C ILE A 33 43.52 -4.70 -5.41
N ALA A 34 43.83 -4.75 -4.11
CA ALA A 34 43.55 -3.63 -3.20
C ALA A 34 44.46 -2.42 -3.42
N THR A 35 45.57 -2.58 -4.16
CA THR A 35 46.53 -1.49 -4.42
C THR A 35 46.40 -0.87 -5.82
N GLY A 36 45.51 -1.37 -6.69
CA GLY A 36 45.17 -0.73 -7.97
C GLY A 36 46.30 -0.74 -9.01
N LYS A 37 47.15 -1.76 -9.00
CA LYS A 37 48.30 -1.87 -9.92
C LYS A 37 47.96 -2.49 -11.27
N SER A 38 46.87 -3.26 -11.35
CA SER A 38 46.45 -3.89 -12.61
C SER A 38 45.92 -2.84 -13.60
N LYS A 39 46.26 -3.03 -14.87
CA LYS A 39 45.90 -2.15 -15.98
C LYS A 39 44.76 -2.77 -16.79
N ALA A 40 44.00 -1.89 -17.42
CA ALA A 40 42.96 -2.27 -18.37
C ALA A 40 43.41 -1.93 -19.79
N TYR A 41 43.35 -2.92 -20.68
CA TYR A 41 43.62 -2.78 -22.11
C TYR A 41 42.34 -3.03 -22.89
N VAL A 42 42.09 -2.24 -23.94
CA VAL A 42 40.84 -2.29 -24.70
C VAL A 42 41.14 -2.48 -26.19
N PHE A 43 40.48 -3.46 -26.80
CA PHE A 43 40.65 -3.86 -28.19
C PHE A 43 39.32 -3.80 -28.95
N SER A 44 39.37 -3.52 -30.26
CA SER A 44 38.15 -3.43 -31.07
C SER A 44 37.61 -4.81 -31.44
N THR A 45 38.49 -5.77 -31.72
CA THR A 45 38.17 -7.14 -32.13
C THR A 45 39.08 -8.17 -31.44
N GLN A 46 38.69 -9.46 -31.51
CA GLN A 46 39.54 -10.57 -31.03
C GLN A 46 40.84 -10.70 -31.83
N GLU A 47 40.82 -10.36 -33.12
CA GLU A 47 42.00 -10.38 -33.98
C GLU A 47 43.02 -9.33 -33.51
N ASP A 48 42.57 -8.10 -33.19
CA ASP A 48 43.44 -7.05 -32.65
C ASP A 48 44.11 -7.46 -31.33
N LEU A 49 43.36 -8.16 -30.45
CA LEU A 49 43.90 -8.70 -29.21
C LEU A 49 44.97 -9.77 -29.49
N ASN A 50 44.67 -10.70 -30.41
CA ASN A 50 45.60 -11.78 -30.76
C ASN A 50 46.90 -11.24 -31.39
N ASP A 51 46.80 -10.27 -32.31
CA ASP A 51 47.94 -9.61 -32.94
C ASP A 51 48.79 -8.85 -31.91
N TRP A 52 48.15 -8.22 -30.94
CA TRP A 52 48.82 -7.54 -29.84
C TRP A 52 49.55 -8.53 -28.91
N MET A 53 48.96 -9.70 -28.63
CA MET A 53 49.56 -10.79 -27.84
C MET A 53 50.71 -11.51 -28.55
N ALA A 54 50.75 -11.50 -29.89
CA ALA A 54 51.85 -12.08 -30.66
C ALA A 54 53.17 -11.31 -30.47
N ILE A 55 53.10 -10.06 -30.01
CA ILE A 55 54.27 -9.22 -29.71
C ILE A 55 54.77 -9.54 -28.30
N GLN A 56 55.95 -10.16 -28.20
CA GLN A 56 56.53 -10.61 -26.93
C GLN A 56 56.74 -9.47 -25.91
N ASP A 57 57.08 -8.27 -26.36
CA ASP A 57 57.23 -7.10 -25.49
C ASP A 57 55.92 -6.69 -24.81
N ASN A 58 54.77 -6.92 -25.46
CA ASN A 58 53.46 -6.62 -24.88
C ASN A 58 53.13 -7.61 -23.77
N VAL A 59 53.37 -8.90 -24.02
CA VAL A 59 53.18 -9.97 -23.02
C VAL A 59 54.11 -9.78 -21.82
N ALA A 60 55.37 -9.38 -22.05
CA ALA A 60 56.33 -9.10 -20.99
C ALA A 60 55.94 -7.88 -20.10
N ASN A 61 55.07 -7.01 -20.61
CA ASN A 61 54.58 -5.83 -19.89
C ASN A 61 53.26 -6.07 -19.15
N LEU A 62 52.61 -7.23 -19.32
CA LEU A 62 51.39 -7.59 -18.59
C LEU A 62 51.73 -8.00 -17.16
N ALA A 63 50.98 -7.44 -16.21
CA ALA A 63 50.96 -7.91 -14.84
C ALA A 63 49.86 -8.97 -14.65
N ILE A 64 50.03 -9.84 -13.65
CA ILE A 64 48.96 -10.73 -13.22
C ILE A 64 47.75 -9.87 -12.84
N GLU A 65 46.55 -10.29 -13.23
CA GLU A 65 45.27 -9.59 -13.07
C GLU A 65 45.06 -8.35 -13.97
N ASP A 66 45.92 -8.10 -14.96
CA ASP A 66 45.60 -7.13 -16.01
C ASP A 66 44.36 -7.59 -16.78
N ASN A 67 43.43 -6.66 -17.04
CA ASN A 67 42.17 -6.93 -17.72
C ASN A 67 42.27 -6.55 -19.20
N LEU A 68 41.83 -7.45 -20.08
CA LEU A 68 41.83 -7.29 -21.52
C LEU A 68 40.39 -7.34 -22.03
N TYR A 69 39.87 -6.19 -22.45
CA TYR A 69 38.49 -5.99 -22.88
C TYR A 69 38.40 -5.95 -24.40
N ILE A 70 37.36 -6.58 -24.96
CA ILE A 70 37.00 -6.44 -26.36
C ILE A 70 35.68 -5.67 -26.44
N VAL A 71 35.66 -4.55 -27.17
CA VAL A 71 34.49 -3.65 -27.24
C VAL A 71 33.21 -4.36 -27.73
N ASN A 72 33.37 -5.43 -28.52
CA ASN A 72 32.24 -6.25 -28.95
C ASN A 72 31.62 -7.01 -27.76
N LYS A 73 30.43 -6.55 -27.32
CA LYS A 73 29.63 -7.10 -26.21
C LYS A 73 29.28 -8.59 -26.27
N GLN A 74 29.55 -9.28 -27.38
CA GLN A 74 29.34 -10.72 -27.50
C GLN A 74 30.60 -11.55 -27.20
N VAL A 75 31.75 -10.90 -27.00
CA VAL A 75 33.00 -11.56 -26.62
C VAL A 75 33.16 -11.44 -25.10
N THR A 76 33.43 -12.56 -24.44
CA THR A 76 33.66 -12.56 -22.99
C THR A 76 34.98 -11.86 -22.68
N ASP A 77 34.95 -10.93 -21.72
CA ASP A 77 36.14 -10.22 -21.26
C ASP A 77 37.17 -11.20 -20.68
N GLN A 78 38.46 -10.83 -20.75
CA GLN A 78 39.57 -11.70 -20.36
C GLN A 78 40.49 -11.01 -19.35
N TRP A 79 41.25 -11.78 -18.58
CA TRP A 79 42.29 -11.29 -17.67
C TRP A 79 43.55 -12.16 -17.77
N TRP A 80 44.70 -11.59 -17.40
CA TRP A 80 46.00 -12.26 -17.50
C TRP A 80 46.39 -12.94 -16.18
N ASP A 81 46.60 -14.27 -16.15
CA ASP A 81 46.99 -14.99 -14.93
C ASP A 81 48.52 -15.06 -14.70
N GLY A 82 49.29 -14.43 -15.58
CA GLY A 82 50.75 -14.49 -15.60
C GLY A 82 51.33 -15.48 -16.62
N THR A 83 50.53 -16.42 -17.12
CA THR A 83 50.94 -17.43 -18.10
C THR A 83 50.08 -17.40 -19.36
N ASP A 84 48.76 -17.33 -19.19
CA ASP A 84 47.76 -17.38 -20.27
C ASP A 84 46.58 -16.43 -20.00
N LEU A 85 45.79 -16.17 -21.05
CA LEU A 85 44.52 -15.45 -20.93
C LEU A 85 43.44 -16.34 -20.31
N LYS A 86 42.73 -15.79 -19.32
CA LYS A 86 41.58 -16.41 -18.67
C LYS A 86 40.32 -15.63 -18.94
N VAL A 87 39.21 -16.35 -19.05
CA VAL A 87 37.88 -15.74 -19.23
C VAL A 87 37.42 -15.16 -17.90
N LEU A 88 36.89 -13.94 -17.93
CA LEU A 88 36.28 -13.31 -16.76
C LEU A 88 34.91 -13.96 -16.52
N GLU A 89 34.81 -14.83 -15.51
CA GLU A 89 33.56 -15.44 -15.10
C GLU A 89 32.64 -14.38 -14.48
N THR A 90 31.72 -13.86 -15.28
CA THR A 90 30.60 -13.04 -14.78
C THR A 90 29.44 -13.98 -14.47
N GLU A 91 29.56 -14.77 -13.40
CA GLU A 91 28.37 -15.39 -12.82
C GLU A 91 27.45 -14.26 -12.33
N GLN A 92 26.33 -14.09 -13.02
CA GLN A 92 25.30 -13.17 -12.57
C GLN A 92 24.82 -13.67 -11.21
N PRO A 93 24.90 -12.87 -10.13
CA PRO A 93 24.53 -13.33 -8.80
C PRO A 93 23.08 -13.82 -8.81
N ASP A 94 22.85 -15.04 -8.35
CA ASP A 94 21.51 -15.60 -8.22
C ASP A 94 20.71 -14.81 -7.18
N MET A 95 19.77 -13.99 -7.67
CA MET A 95 18.89 -13.18 -6.85
C MET A 95 17.63 -13.93 -6.39
N SER A 96 17.49 -15.22 -6.68
CA SER A 96 16.38 -16.07 -6.20
C SER A 96 16.20 -16.01 -4.68
N ASN A 97 17.28 -15.74 -3.94
CA ASN A 97 17.33 -15.85 -2.48
C ASN A 97 17.29 -14.51 -1.75
N VAL A 98 16.96 -13.40 -2.42
CA VAL A 98 16.76 -12.11 -1.74
C VAL A 98 15.46 -12.20 -0.93
N ILE A 99 15.57 -12.70 0.30
CA ILE A 99 14.52 -12.66 1.30
C ILE A 99 14.25 -11.17 1.59
N THR A 100 13.17 -10.66 1.01
CA THR A 100 12.69 -9.32 1.35
C THR A 100 11.87 -9.48 2.64
N ILE A 101 12.49 -9.22 3.79
CA ILE A 101 11.78 -9.19 5.07
C ILE A 101 10.83 -7.98 5.01
N LEU A 102 9.55 -8.20 4.68
CA LEU A 102 8.54 -7.16 4.86
C LEU A 102 8.30 -6.95 6.36
N GLY A 103 8.38 -5.69 6.79
CA GLY A 103 8.03 -5.31 8.15
C GLY A 103 6.58 -5.63 8.51
N THR A 104 6.24 -5.54 9.79
CA THR A 104 4.87 -5.78 10.26
C THR A 104 3.93 -4.68 9.80
N ALA A 105 2.87 -5.02 9.07
CA ALA A 105 1.78 -4.09 8.78
C ALA A 105 0.93 -3.89 10.04
N THR A 106 0.98 -2.69 10.64
CA THR A 106 0.14 -2.33 11.79
C THR A 106 -1.16 -1.69 11.29
N GLY A 107 -2.28 -2.35 11.55
CA GLY A 107 -3.58 -1.94 11.02
C GLY A 107 -4.16 -0.64 11.58
N ASN A 108 -3.54 0.04 12.56
CA ASN A 108 -4.05 1.29 13.19
C ASN A 108 -5.59 1.34 13.39
N GLY A 109 -6.22 0.20 13.71
CA GLY A 109 -7.68 0.08 13.92
C GLY A 109 -8.50 -0.40 12.71
N ASN A 110 -7.90 -0.60 11.54
CA ASN A 110 -8.51 -1.22 10.36
C ASN A 110 -8.17 -2.71 10.29
N ALA A 111 -9.13 -3.53 9.88
CA ALA A 111 -8.88 -4.91 9.49
C ALA A 111 -8.07 -4.92 8.19
N ILE A 112 -6.86 -5.46 8.23
CA ILE A 112 -6.12 -5.83 7.02
C ILE A 112 -6.87 -7.03 6.44
N THR A 113 -7.58 -6.79 5.35
CA THR A 113 -8.42 -7.82 4.73
C THR A 113 -7.66 -8.57 3.66
N ASP A 114 -6.79 -7.88 2.91
CA ASP A 114 -5.86 -8.46 1.94
C ASP A 114 -4.61 -7.57 1.80
N ILE A 115 -3.44 -8.18 1.54
CA ILE A 115 -2.21 -7.48 1.14
C ILE A 115 -1.78 -8.06 -0.21
N SER A 116 -1.76 -7.22 -1.25
CA SER A 116 -1.18 -7.56 -2.55
C SER A 116 0.15 -6.83 -2.71
N ILE A 117 1.16 -7.57 -3.15
CA ILE A 117 2.49 -7.03 -3.45
C ILE A 117 2.71 -7.25 -4.95
N ASP A 118 2.73 -6.15 -5.70
CA ASP A 118 3.24 -6.14 -7.06
C ASP A 118 4.58 -5.42 -7.06
N SER A 119 5.65 -6.18 -7.24
CA SER A 119 7.03 -5.69 -7.17
C SER A 119 7.32 -4.95 -5.85
N ASN A 120 7.64 -3.64 -5.90
CA ASN A 120 7.93 -2.80 -4.74
C ASN A 120 6.73 -1.94 -4.28
N THR A 121 5.52 -2.17 -4.81
CA THR A 121 4.36 -1.34 -4.48
C THR A 121 3.39 -2.08 -3.58
N LEU A 122 3.18 -1.54 -2.37
CA LEU A 122 2.14 -2.00 -1.45
C LEU A 122 0.84 -1.24 -1.73
N THR A 123 -0.20 -1.93 -2.20
CA THR A 123 -1.54 -1.33 -2.36
C THR A 123 -2.44 -1.77 -1.22
N SER A 124 -2.86 -0.81 -0.38
CA SER A 124 -3.86 -1.08 0.66
C SER A 124 -5.24 -1.23 0.01
N ALA A 125 -5.85 -2.40 0.14
CA ALA A 125 -7.24 -2.62 -0.26
C ALA A 125 -8.18 -2.01 0.79
N LYS A 126 -8.77 -0.84 0.48
CA LYS A 126 -9.81 -0.25 1.34
C LYS A 126 -11.13 -0.98 1.10
N ASN A 127 -11.40 -2.03 1.88
CA ASN A 127 -12.71 -2.67 1.87
C ASN A 127 -13.74 -1.75 2.53
N ALA A 128 -14.82 -1.42 1.80
CA ALA A 128 -15.84 -0.41 2.12
C ALA A 128 -16.79 -0.79 3.28
N THR A 129 -16.34 -1.65 4.20
CA THR A 129 -17.21 -2.31 5.20
C THR A 129 -17.33 -1.56 6.52
N PHE A 130 -16.53 -0.50 6.72
CA PHE A 130 -16.49 0.27 7.98
C PHE A 130 -16.93 1.72 7.75
N VAL A 131 -17.73 2.24 8.69
CA VAL A 131 -18.14 3.64 8.73
C VAL A 131 -17.08 4.44 9.51
N THR A 132 -16.63 5.56 8.95
CA THR A 132 -15.67 6.49 9.58
C THR A 132 -16.34 7.79 10.02
N THR A 133 -15.68 8.64 10.82
CA THR A 133 -16.26 9.87 11.38
C THR A 133 -15.79 11.17 10.72
N GLY A 134 -14.80 11.11 9.82
CA GLY A 134 -14.09 12.30 9.32
C GLY A 134 -14.51 12.80 7.95
N PHE A 135 -15.37 12.06 7.24
CA PHE A 135 -15.69 12.33 5.83
C PHE A 135 -17.13 11.96 5.51
N ASP A 136 -17.66 12.59 4.45
CA ASP A 136 -18.95 12.25 3.86
C ASP A 136 -18.92 10.81 3.32
N GLN A 137 -19.93 10.02 3.69
CA GLN A 137 -20.02 8.60 3.37
C GLN A 137 -21.46 8.20 3.06
N SER A 138 -21.64 7.32 2.08
CA SER A 138 -22.91 6.65 1.83
C SER A 138 -22.97 5.34 2.61
N ILE A 139 -23.98 5.19 3.46
CA ILE A 139 -24.20 3.99 4.28
C ILE A 139 -25.51 3.36 3.82
N THR A 140 -25.43 2.21 3.15
CA THR A 140 -26.59 1.51 2.60
C THR A 140 -27.07 0.38 3.52
N GLY A 141 -28.31 -0.09 3.32
CA GLY A 141 -28.94 -1.16 4.11
C GLY A 141 -29.49 -0.71 5.46
N MET A 142 -30.38 -1.51 6.05
CA MET A 142 -31.04 -1.22 7.32
C MET A 142 -30.01 -1.05 8.45
N LYS A 143 -30.17 0.00 9.27
CA LYS A 143 -29.36 0.25 10.46
C LYS A 143 -30.26 0.30 11.69
N THR A 144 -29.95 -0.52 12.67
CA THR A 144 -30.69 -0.61 13.93
C THR A 144 -29.80 -0.05 15.03
N PHE A 145 -30.23 1.07 15.62
CA PHE A 145 -29.59 1.64 16.80
C PHE A 145 -30.43 1.24 18.02
N THR A 146 -29.81 0.56 18.98
CA THR A 146 -30.47 0.14 20.23
C THR A 146 -30.47 1.22 21.30
N ASN A 147 -29.69 2.28 21.09
CA ASN A 147 -29.48 3.38 22.02
C ASN A 147 -29.86 4.71 21.37
N THR A 148 -29.96 5.75 22.19
CA THR A 148 -30.25 7.12 21.75
C THR A 148 -29.21 7.63 20.76
N ILE A 149 -29.68 8.21 19.66
CA ILE A 149 -28.87 8.91 18.67
C ILE A 149 -28.93 10.40 18.98
N ILE A 150 -27.76 11.05 19.08
CA ILE A 150 -27.64 12.50 19.23
C ILE A 150 -26.99 13.04 17.96
N SER A 151 -27.66 13.94 17.26
CA SER A 151 -27.19 14.54 16.01
C SER A 151 -27.35 16.05 16.03
N ASN A 152 -26.38 16.79 15.53
CA ASN A 152 -26.46 18.25 15.40
C ASN A 152 -27.43 18.69 14.29
N GLY A 153 -27.67 17.83 13.29
CA GLY A 153 -28.62 18.09 12.21
C GLY A 153 -29.02 16.80 11.51
N ILE A 154 -30.27 16.76 11.03
CA ILE A 154 -30.83 15.67 10.24
C ILE A 154 -31.54 16.30 9.05
N GLN A 155 -31.27 15.80 7.85
CA GLN A 155 -31.99 16.15 6.64
C GLN A 155 -32.52 14.88 5.98
N TYR A 156 -33.77 14.93 5.54
CA TYR A 156 -34.37 13.87 4.74
C TYR A 156 -34.50 14.37 3.30
N SER A 157 -33.90 13.65 2.35
CA SER A 157 -33.86 14.07 0.95
C SER A 157 -35.27 14.14 0.35
N GLY A 158 -35.54 15.18 -0.44
CA GLY A 158 -36.79 15.33 -1.18
C GLY A 158 -37.92 16.05 -0.42
N TYR A 159 -37.65 16.56 0.78
CA TYR A 159 -38.62 17.34 1.56
C TYR A 159 -37.99 18.66 2.02
N ASP A 160 -38.82 19.69 2.16
CA ASP A 160 -38.45 21.01 2.64
C ASP A 160 -38.76 21.17 4.14
N ASN A 161 -38.64 22.39 4.65
CA ASN A 161 -38.91 22.75 6.04
C ASN A 161 -40.41 22.79 6.42
N THR A 162 -41.29 22.25 5.57
CA THR A 162 -42.75 22.19 5.81
C THR A 162 -43.22 20.82 6.29
N SER A 163 -42.30 19.92 6.63
CA SER A 163 -42.60 18.53 6.99
C SER A 163 -42.00 18.12 8.34
N VAL A 164 -42.61 17.11 8.98
CA VAL A 164 -42.11 16.45 10.19
C VAL A 164 -41.90 14.96 9.95
N PHE A 165 -40.90 14.40 10.62
CA PHE A 165 -40.62 12.96 10.57
C PHE A 165 -41.40 12.23 11.67
N LEU A 166 -42.04 11.13 11.30
CA LEU A 166 -42.82 10.29 12.20
C LEU A 166 -42.01 9.08 12.67
N ALA A 167 -42.35 8.57 13.86
CA ALA A 167 -41.89 7.26 14.30
C ALA A 167 -42.31 6.20 13.26
N GLY A 168 -41.37 5.34 12.86
CA GLY A 168 -41.59 4.32 11.82
C GLY A 168 -41.22 4.76 10.39
N GLY A 169 -40.64 5.95 10.20
CA GLY A 169 -40.05 6.36 8.92
C GLY A 169 -41.01 7.03 7.94
N GLY A 170 -42.23 7.37 8.38
CA GLY A 170 -43.15 8.21 7.60
C GLY A 170 -42.78 9.69 7.67
N VAL A 171 -43.25 10.46 6.69
CA VAL A 171 -43.16 11.93 6.67
C VAL A 171 -44.58 12.49 6.62
N ARG A 172 -44.86 13.56 7.38
CA ARG A 172 -46.15 14.25 7.39
C ARG A 172 -45.96 15.74 7.15
N ALA A 173 -46.83 16.36 6.35
CA ALA A 173 -46.84 17.80 6.17
C ALA A 173 -47.32 18.49 7.47
N ILE A 174 -46.74 19.65 7.78
CA ILE A 174 -47.14 20.45 8.94
C ILE A 174 -48.60 20.91 8.80
N SER A 175 -49.06 21.21 7.58
CA SER A 175 -50.45 21.58 7.29
C SER A 175 -51.48 20.54 7.76
N ASP A 176 -51.15 19.26 7.62
CA ASP A 176 -52.04 18.15 7.96
C ASP A 176 -52.14 17.94 9.48
N ILE A 177 -51.16 18.43 10.23
CA ILE A 177 -51.17 18.39 11.70
C ILE A 177 -52.05 19.51 12.22
N VAL A 178 -51.90 20.72 11.68
CA VAL A 178 -52.62 21.92 12.12
C VAL A 178 -54.14 21.75 11.97
N SER A 179 -54.61 21.03 10.96
CA SER A 179 -56.05 20.75 10.76
C SER A 179 -56.65 19.77 11.76
N THR A 180 -55.82 19.05 12.54
CA THR A 180 -56.26 18.04 13.52
C THR A 180 -56.18 18.51 14.97
N VAL A 181 -55.58 19.67 15.23
CA VAL A 181 -55.52 20.23 16.58
C VAL A 181 -56.83 20.96 16.85
N ASP A 182 -57.61 20.48 17.82
CA ASP A 182 -58.74 21.23 18.33
C ASP A 182 -58.22 22.37 19.23
N LEU A 183 -58.17 23.59 18.69
CA LEU A 183 -57.80 24.79 19.44
C LEU A 183 -59.00 25.43 20.16
N THR A 184 -60.17 24.78 20.17
CA THR A 184 -61.39 25.32 20.81
C THR A 184 -61.13 25.66 22.28
N ASP A 185 -60.38 24.83 23.01
CA ASP A 185 -60.00 25.10 24.41
C ASP A 185 -59.00 26.26 24.58
N TYR A 186 -58.12 26.50 23.60
CA TYR A 186 -57.22 27.65 23.59
C TYR A 186 -57.97 28.97 23.36
N TYR A 187 -58.95 28.96 22.44
CA TYR A 187 -59.81 30.11 22.16
C TYR A 187 -60.90 30.32 23.23
N ASN A 188 -61.30 29.29 23.97
CA ASN A 188 -62.27 29.44 25.06
C ASN A 188 -61.72 30.18 26.29
N LYS A 189 -60.41 30.41 26.38
CA LYS A 189 -59.82 31.25 27.45
C LYS A 189 -60.30 32.72 27.38
N THR A 190 -60.64 33.23 26.19
CA THR A 190 -61.28 34.54 26.01
C THR A 190 -62.67 34.63 26.64
N LYS A 191 -63.33 33.50 26.92
CA LYS A 191 -64.64 33.46 27.59
C LYS A 191 -64.56 33.76 29.09
N THR A 192 -63.36 33.65 29.69
CA THR A 192 -63.11 34.09 31.07
C THR A 192 -63.13 35.62 31.17
N ASP A 193 -62.70 36.33 30.13
CA ASP A 193 -62.70 37.80 30.09
C ASP A 193 -64.13 38.37 29.97
N GLU A 194 -65.03 37.69 29.27
CA GLU A 194 -66.48 38.02 29.26
C GLU A 194 -67.12 37.82 30.65
N LEU A 195 -66.81 36.70 31.33
CA LEU A 195 -67.28 36.41 32.70
C LEU A 195 -66.74 37.40 33.77
N LEU A 196 -65.55 37.97 33.55
CA LEU A 196 -64.98 39.00 34.42
C LEU A 196 -65.60 40.39 34.17
N GLY A 197 -65.93 40.72 32.92
CA GLY A 197 -66.65 41.96 32.57
C GLY A 197 -68.05 42.03 33.18
N ASP A 198 -68.79 40.91 33.15
CA ASP A 198 -70.14 40.84 33.72
C ASP A 198 -70.14 40.91 35.27
N LYS A 199 -69.09 40.37 35.93
CA LYS A 199 -68.91 40.52 37.38
C LYS A 199 -68.51 41.94 37.79
N ALA A 200 -67.76 42.66 36.94
CA ALA A 200 -67.38 44.04 37.21
C ALA A 200 -68.58 45.01 37.10
N ASN A 201 -69.54 44.73 36.22
CA ASN A 201 -70.76 45.52 36.06
C ASN A 201 -71.88 45.18 37.07
N SER A 202 -71.79 44.05 37.77
CA SER A 202 -72.74 43.66 38.82
C SER A 202 -72.34 44.15 40.22
N ALA A 203 -71.19 44.80 40.38
CA ALA A 203 -70.86 45.53 41.60
C ALA A 203 -71.69 46.83 41.61
N ASP A 204 -72.91 46.68 42.08
CA ASP A 204 -73.89 47.71 42.43
C ASP A 204 -73.22 48.85 43.22
N LEU A 205 -72.80 49.89 42.50
CA LEU A 205 -72.25 51.13 43.04
C LEU A 205 -73.36 52.08 43.53
N ASP A 206 -74.63 51.67 43.46
CA ASP A 206 -75.76 52.49 43.89
C ASP A 206 -76.04 52.44 45.41
N ASN A 207 -75.23 51.71 46.20
CA ASN A 207 -75.50 51.46 47.62
C ASN A 207 -74.51 52.06 48.65
N TYR A 208 -73.65 53.00 48.27
CA TYR A 208 -72.85 53.74 49.27
C TYR A 208 -72.66 55.23 48.89
N TYR A 209 -73.73 55.99 49.16
CA TYR A 209 -73.82 57.43 49.48
C TYR A 209 -73.04 58.46 48.65
#